data_AF-F0M569-F1
#
_entry.id   AF-F0M569-F1
#
_cell.length_a   1.000
_cell.length_b   1.000
_cell.length_c   1.000
_cell.angle_alpha   90.00
_cell.angle_beta   90.00
_cell.angle_gamma   90.00
#
_symmetry.space_group_name_H-M   'P 1'
#
loop_
_entity.id
_entity.type
_entity.pdbx_description
1 polymer ?
#
loop_
_entity_poly.entity_id
_entity_poly.type
_entity_poly.pdbx_seq_one_letter_code
_entity_poly.pdbx_strand_id
1 'polypeptide(L)' 'MNLKDGWDHLDPATQTWLINNPGCQILPRTIATVIAKETGGHFATGLHGEANVSKEDQAFIRSKAKEFAHA' A
#
# COMPACT_ATOMS: atom_id res chain seq x y z
N MET A 1 3.16 6.90 -8.60
CA MET A 1 2.54 6.88 -7.26
C MET A 1 3.64 6.62 -6.27
N ASN A 2 3.72 7.38 -5.19
CA ASN A 2 4.67 7.12 -4.13
C ASN A 2 3.86 6.85 -2.86
N LEU A 3 3.73 5.58 -2.48
CA LEU A 3 2.99 5.18 -1.27
C LEU A 3 3.56 5.85 -0.01
N LYS A 4 4.86 6.20 -0.04
CA LYS A 4 5.54 6.93 1.03
C LYS A 4 4.94 8.31 1.29
N ASP A 5 4.67 9.08 0.24
CA ASP A 5 4.14 10.45 0.36
C ASP A 5 2.69 10.47 0.88
N GLY A 6 1.96 9.39 0.65
CA GLY A 6 0.57 9.26 1.08
C GLY A 6 0.35 8.40 2.32
N TRP A 7 1.41 7.86 2.93
CA TRP A 7 1.31 6.86 4.00
C TRP A 7 0.52 7.36 5.20
N ASP A 8 0.83 8.57 5.67
CA ASP A 8 0.19 9.17 6.84
C ASP A 8 -1.26 9.59 6.59
N HIS A 9 -1.69 9.64 5.33
CA HIS A 9 -3.08 9.90 4.92
C HIS A 9 -3.93 8.62 4.85
N LEU A 10 -3.31 7.43 4.85
CA LEU A 10 -4.04 6.17 4.84
C LEU A 10 -4.74 5.96 6.17
N ASP A 11 -5.95 5.38 6.11
CA ASP A 11 -6.63 4.97 7.33
C ASP A 11 -5.82 3.89 8.08
N PRO A 12 -5.95 3.82 9.42
CA PRO A 12 -5.16 2.88 10.23
C PRO A 12 -5.35 1.41 9.85
N ALA A 13 -6.53 1.01 9.36
CA ALA A 13 -6.78 -0.37 8.98
C ALA A 13 -6.02 -0.73 7.69
N THR A 14 -5.95 0.18 6.73
CA THR A 14 -5.14 0.01 5.51
C THR A 14 -3.65 -0.04 5.83
N GLN A 15 -3.13 0.85 6.69
CA GLN A 15 -1.73 0.80 7.13
C GLN A 15 -1.40 -0.54 7.82
N THR A 16 -2.28 -0.99 8.72
CA THR A 16 -2.14 -2.26 9.43
C THR A 16 -2.17 -3.45 8.47
N TRP A 17 -3.03 -3.43 7.46
CA TRP A 17 -3.08 -4.48 6.45
C TRP A 17 -1.77 -4.57 5.66
N LEU A 18 -1.21 -3.42 5.25
CA LEU A 18 0.07 -3.36 4.51
C LEU A 18 1.23 -3.88 5.36
N ILE A 19 1.30 -3.48 6.63
CA ILE A 19 2.31 -3.94 7.59
C ILE A 19 2.26 -5.46 7.79
N ASN A 20 1.05 -6.03 7.90
CA ASN A 20 0.87 -7.48 8.04
C ASN A 20 1.11 -8.27 6.76
N ASN A 21 1.10 -7.60 5.59
CA ASN A 21 1.30 -8.22 4.28
C ASN A 21 2.47 -7.59 3.50
N PRO A 22 3.71 -7.58 4.06
CA PRO A 22 4.82 -6.82 3.47
C PRO A 22 5.40 -7.46 2.19
N GLY A 23 5.02 -8.70 1.88
CA GLY A 23 5.34 -9.38 0.64
C GLY A 23 4.33 -9.14 -0.49
N CYS A 24 3.33 -8.30 -0.27
CA CYS A 24 2.25 -8.07 -1.23
C CYS A 24 2.76 -7.43 -2.52
N GLN A 25 2.61 -8.16 -3.63
CA GLN A 25 2.96 -7.66 -4.97
C GLN A 25 1.75 -7.08 -5.71
N ILE A 26 0.55 -7.54 -5.35
CA ILE A 26 -0.72 -7.17 -5.97
C ILE A 26 -1.69 -6.77 -4.87
N LEU A 27 -2.14 -5.52 -4.86
CA LEU A 27 -3.15 -5.06 -3.94
C LEU A 27 -4.53 -5.53 -4.41
N PRO A 28 -5.33 -6.13 -3.52
CA PRO A 28 -6.75 -6.36 -3.77
C PRO A 28 -7.44 -5.03 -4.12
N ARG A 29 -8.47 -5.09 -4.97
CA ARG A 29 -9.23 -3.91 -5.42
C ARG A 29 -9.64 -2.99 -4.28
N THR A 30 -10.10 -3.54 -3.16
CA THR A 30 -10.52 -2.76 -1.99
C THR A 30 -9.39 -1.89 -1.44
N ILE A 31 -8.20 -2.48 -1.24
CA ILE A 31 -7.03 -1.77 -0.73
C ILE A 31 -6.52 -0.77 -1.77
N ALA A 32 -6.46 -1.16 -3.05
CA ALA A 32 -6.08 -0.26 -4.13
C ALA A 32 -7.02 0.96 -4.23
N THR A 33 -8.32 0.77 -4.06
CA THR A 33 -9.31 1.87 -4.12
C THR A 33 -9.14 2.83 -2.96
N VAL A 34 -8.91 2.32 -1.74
CA VAL A 34 -8.69 3.15 -0.56
C VAL A 34 -7.41 3.97 -0.70
N ILE A 35 -6.29 3.34 -1.05
CA ILE A 35 -5.04 4.06 -1.21
C ILE A 35 -5.15 5.07 -2.36
N ALA A 36 -5.84 4.76 -3.46
CA ALA A 36 -6.06 5.71 -4.56
C ALA A 36 -6.84 6.95 -4.10
N LYS A 37 -7.89 6.74 -3.30
CA LYS A 37 -8.72 7.81 -2.75
C LYS A 37 -7.94 8.72 -1.82
N GLU A 38 -7.15 8.15 -0.91
CA GLU A 38 -6.43 8.91 0.12
C GLU A 38 -5.16 9.59 -0.41
N THR A 39 -4.48 8.99 -1.40
CA THR A 39 -3.25 9.54 -1.99
C THR A 39 -3.48 10.37 -3.25
N GLY A 40 -4.72 10.42 -3.75
CA GLY A 40 -5.07 11.01 -5.05
C GLY A 40 -4.42 10.31 -6.25
N GLY A 41 -3.76 9.17 -6.02
CA GLY A 41 -3.02 8.41 -7.02
C GLY A 41 -3.93 7.48 -7.81
N HIS A 42 -3.71 7.39 -9.12
CA HIS A 42 -4.27 6.30 -9.93
C HIS A 42 -3.29 5.12 -9.91
N PHE A 43 -3.74 3.97 -9.42
CA PHE A 43 -3.03 2.72 -9.67
C PHE A 43 -3.20 2.32 -11.14
N ALA A 44 -2.16 1.73 -11.73
CA ALA A 44 -2.34 0.92 -12.92
C ALA A 44 -3.13 -0.32 -12.50
N THR A 45 -4.45 -0.24 -12.63
CA THR A 45 -5.35 -1.33 -12.25
C THR A 45 -5.43 -2.37 -13.36
N GLY A 46 -5.27 -3.64 -13.01
CA GLY A 46 -5.58 -4.77 -13.88
C GLY A 46 -7.08 -4.90 -14.18
N LEU A 47 -7.44 -5.93 -14.94
CA LEU A 47 -8.78 -6.16 -15.47
C LEU A 47 -9.87 -6.19 -14.37
N HIS A 48 -9.51 -6.60 -13.15
CA HIS A 48 -10.45 -6.69 -12.03
C HIS A 48 -10.33 -5.54 -11.02
N GLY A 49 -9.51 -4.53 -11.31
CA GLY A 49 -9.24 -3.44 -10.38
C GLY A 49 -8.12 -3.76 -9.37
N GLU A 50 -7.38 -4.86 -9.56
CA GLU A 50 -6.18 -5.12 -8.77
C GLU A 50 -5.05 -4.16 -9.14
N ALA A 51 -4.22 -3.77 -8.18
CA ALA A 51 -3.12 -2.85 -8.46
C ALA A 51 -1.77 -3.50 -8.24
N ASN A 52 -0.88 -3.41 -9.22
CA ASN A 52 0.51 -3.83 -9.04
C ASN A 52 1.25 -2.84 -8.13
N VAL A 53 1.93 -3.37 -7.12
CA VAL A 53 2.77 -2.59 -6.21
C VAL A 53 4.15 -2.44 -6.85
N SER A 54 4.62 -1.20 -7.01
CA SER A 54 5.97 -0.95 -7.52
C SER A 54 7.03 -1.53 -6.58
N LYS A 55 8.24 -1.82 -7.10
CA LYS A 55 9.35 -2.31 -6.25
C LYS A 55 9.71 -1.32 -5.13
N GLU A 56 9.57 -0.02 -5.40
CA GLU A 56 9.82 1.04 -4.42
C GLU A 56 8.79 1.00 -3.30
N ASP A 57 7.50 0.94 -3.63
CA ASP A 57 6.42 0.85 -2.64
C ASP A 57 6.52 -0.46 -1.83
N GLN A 58 6.90 -1.58 -2.46
CA GLN A 58 7.15 -2.84 -1.76
C GLN A 58 8.30 -2.71 -0.74
N ALA A 59 9.40 -2.04 -1.13
CA ALA A 59 10.51 -1.80 -0.21
C ALA A 59 10.09 -0.90 0.97
N PHE A 60 9.26 0.10 0.70
CA PHE A 60 8.71 0.98 1.73
C PHE A 60 7.81 0.24 2.71
N ILE A 61 6.85 -0.57 2.22
CA ILE A 61 5.96 -1.39 3.08
C ILE A 61 6.81 -2.32 3.95
N ARG A 62 7.86 -2.95 3.39
CA ARG A 62 8.79 -3.80 4.15
C ARG A 62 9.55 -3.02 5.23
N SER A 63 9.92 -1.76 4.98
CA SER A 63 10.52 -0.89 6.01
C SER A 63 9.54 -0.65 7.15
N LYS A 64 8.30 -0.27 6.84
CA LYS A 64 7.25 -0.04 7.84
C LYS A 64 6.90 -1.27 8.66
N ALA A 65 6.86 -2.44 8.03
CA ALA A 65 6.65 -3.69 8.75
C ALA A 65 7.81 -4.01 9.71
N LYS A 66 9.05 -3.72 9.33
CA LYS A 66 10.21 -3.87 10.23
C LYS A 66 10.16 -2.87 11.37
N GLU A 67 9.84 -1.60 11.10
CA GLU A 67 9.66 -0.56 12.12
C GLU A 67 8.60 -0.99 13.16
N PHE A 68 7.44 -1.48 12.70
CA PHE A 68 6.37 -1.95 13.59
C PHE A 68 6.76 -3.18 14.41
N ALA A 69 7.54 -4.11 13.84
CA ALA A 69 7.98 -5.30 14.57
C ALA A 69 9.04 -5.02 15.67
N HIS A 70 9.64 -3.82 15.66
CA HIS A 70 10.63 -3.39 16.67
C HIS A 70 10.09 -2.29 17.61
N ALA A 71 8.80 -1.94 17.49
CA ALA A 71 8.10 -0.99 18.35
C ALA A 71 7.34 -1.70 19.48
#